data_AF-A0A920MCA5-F1
#
_entry.id   AF-A0A920MCA5-F1
#
_cell.length_a   1.000
_cell.length_b   1.000
_cell.length_c   1.000
_cell.angle_alpha   90.00
_cell.angle_beta   90.00
_cell.angle_gamma   90.00
#
_symmetry.space_group_name_H-M   'P 1'
#
loop_
_entity.id
_entity.type
_entity.pdbx_description
1 polymer ?
#
loop_
_entity_poly.entity_id
_entity_poly.type
_entity_poly.pdbx_seq_one_letter_code
_entity_poly.pdbx_strand_id
1 'polypeptide(L)'
;MGGADKPWFAEGGAEYMAQLLYSRQPNVRSNYLKEIMDRKAYSIGEYLDYGKPLKDLTYSDPVQTYDIGTWLVAYIVDKVGEETFRVNFYKDLDGLGFEESFKKHFGMGSDQLISEFTNGLSNL
;
A
#
# COMPACT_ATOMS: atom_id res chain seq x y z
N MET A 1 2.53 4.30 12.96
CA MET A 1 2.42 4.17 11.49
C MET A 1 3.59 4.91 10.89
N GLY A 2 4.48 4.27 10.13
CA GLY A 2 5.50 4.88 9.26
C GLY A 2 6.59 5.78 9.88
N GLY A 3 6.31 6.62 10.87
CA GLY A 3 7.05 7.86 11.13
C GLY A 3 6.44 9.00 10.31
N ALA A 4 6.49 10.23 10.84
CA ALA A 4 5.82 11.40 10.26
C ALA A 4 6.20 11.70 8.79
N ASP A 5 7.38 11.25 8.36
CA ASP A 5 7.92 11.50 7.02
C ASP A 5 7.87 10.29 6.08
N LYS A 6 7.21 9.19 6.46
CA LYS A 6 7.19 7.93 5.70
C LYS A 6 5.80 7.64 5.15
N PRO A 7 5.51 8.01 3.90
CA PRO A 7 4.15 7.99 3.35
C PRO A 7 3.60 6.59 3.04
N TRP A 8 4.47 5.58 2.91
CA TRP A 8 4.16 4.30 2.28
C TRP A 8 2.85 3.62 2.74
N PHE A 9 2.54 3.61 4.05
CA PHE A 9 1.35 2.94 4.58
C PHE A 9 0.13 3.85 4.65
N ALA A 10 0.29 5.04 5.25
CA ALA A 10 -0.82 5.95 5.49
C ALA A 10 -1.31 6.57 4.17
N GLU A 11 -0.39 7.12 3.36
CA GLU A 11 -0.74 7.69 2.05
C GLU A 11 -1.13 6.59 1.06
N GLY A 12 -0.40 5.46 1.05
CA GLY A 12 -0.76 4.31 0.21
C GLY A 12 -2.16 3.79 0.52
N GLY A 13 -2.53 3.74 1.80
CA GLY A 13 -3.86 3.35 2.26
C GLY A 13 -4.93 4.36 1.86
N ALA A 14 -4.67 5.64 2.07
CA ALA A 14 -5.58 6.71 1.67
C ALA A 14 -5.83 6.70 0.15
N GLU A 15 -4.77 6.62 -0.65
CA GLU A 15 -4.83 6.55 -2.11
C GLU A 15 -5.63 5.33 -2.57
N TYR A 16 -5.25 4.11 -2.15
CA TYR A 16 -5.93 2.90 -2.61
C TYR A 16 -7.41 2.91 -2.23
N MET A 17 -7.73 3.27 -0.99
CA MET A 17 -9.12 3.31 -0.53
C MET A 17 -9.93 4.39 -1.25
N ALA A 18 -9.35 5.56 -1.52
CA ALA A 18 -10.03 6.60 -2.28
C ALA A 18 -10.37 6.11 -3.70
N GLN A 19 -9.42 5.49 -4.41
CA GLN A 19 -9.64 4.99 -5.76
C GLN A 19 -10.64 3.83 -5.80
N LEU A 20 -10.55 2.89 -4.86
CA LEU A 20 -11.46 1.74 -4.75
C LEU A 20 -12.89 2.17 -4.41
N LEU A 21 -13.07 3.06 -3.45
CA LEU A 21 -14.40 3.51 -3.04
C LEU A 21 -15.03 4.42 -4.11
N TYR A 22 -14.21 5.24 -4.78
CA TYR A 22 -14.67 6.02 -5.93
C TYR A 22 -15.11 5.10 -7.08
N SER A 23 -14.37 4.02 -7.38
CA SER A 23 -14.72 3.10 -8.46
C SER A 23 -16.07 2.40 -8.26
N ARG A 24 -16.60 2.41 -7.03
CA ARG A 24 -17.90 1.82 -6.66
C ARG A 24 -19.06 2.82 -6.69
N GLN A 25 -18.80 4.10 -6.96
CA GLN A 25 -19.86 5.10 -7.03
C GLN A 25 -20.73 4.92 -8.28
N PRO A 26 -22.00 5.35 -8.26
CA PRO A 26 -22.88 5.31 -9.42
C PRO A 26 -22.25 6.04 -10.62
N ASN A 27 -22.44 5.48 -11.82
CA ASN A 27 -21.96 6.05 -13.10
C ASN A 27 -20.43 6.11 -13.27
N VAL A 28 -19.65 5.48 -12.38
CA VAL A 28 -18.22 5.29 -12.62
C VAL A 28 -18.02 4.09 -13.54
N ARG A 29 -17.13 4.24 -14.54
CA ARG A 29 -16.83 3.17 -15.51
C ARG A 29 -16.23 1.95 -14.81
N SER A 30 -16.64 0.76 -15.24
CA SER A 30 -16.27 -0.52 -14.60
C SER A 30 -14.77 -0.80 -14.57
N ASN A 31 -14.01 -0.22 -15.51
CA ASN A 31 -12.56 -0.38 -15.60
C ASN A 31 -11.75 0.74 -14.91
N TYR A 32 -12.41 1.68 -14.23
CA TYR A 32 -11.75 2.84 -13.63
C TYR A 32 -10.58 2.46 -12.70
N LEU A 33 -10.82 1.56 -11.74
CA LEU A 33 -9.79 1.19 -10.77
C LEU A 33 -8.60 0.54 -11.47
N LYS A 34 -8.86 -0.36 -12.43
CA LYS A 34 -7.81 -0.99 -13.23
C LYS A 34 -6.95 0.05 -13.95
N GLU A 35 -7.56 1.01 -14.65
CA GLU A 35 -6.83 2.05 -15.37
C GLU A 35 -6.02 2.99 -14.46
N ILE A 36 -6.50 3.24 -13.24
CA ILE A 36 -5.76 4.03 -12.25
C ILE A 36 -4.55 3.23 -11.75
N MET A 37 -4.76 1.98 -11.35
CA MET A 37 -3.68 1.12 -10.87
C MET A 37 -2.63 0.86 -11.97
N ASP A 38 -3.06 0.58 -13.20
CA ASP A 38 -2.17 0.41 -14.36
C ASP A 38 -1.28 1.65 -14.59
N ARG A 39 -1.83 2.87 -14.42
CA ARG A 39 -1.03 4.10 -14.53
C ARG A 39 -0.02 4.24 -13.41
N LYS A 40 -0.41 3.94 -12.17
CA LYS A 40 0.48 3.94 -11.00
C LYS A 40 1.60 2.89 -11.13
N ALA A 41 1.37 1.82 -11.89
CA ALA A 41 2.39 0.79 -12.15
C ALA A 41 3.58 1.31 -12.97
N TYR A 42 3.43 2.40 -13.74
CA TYR A 42 4.56 3.00 -14.47
C TYR A 42 5.68 3.49 -13.55
N SER A 43 5.36 3.77 -12.28
CA SER A 43 6.32 4.19 -11.27
C SER A 43 7.16 3.04 -10.69
N ILE A 44 6.79 1.77 -10.94
CA ILE A 44 7.46 0.59 -10.36
C ILE A 44 8.91 0.49 -10.81
N GLY A 45 9.19 0.69 -12.10
CA GLY A 45 10.56 0.60 -12.64
C GLY A 45 11.49 1.60 -11.96
N GLU A 46 11.08 2.87 -11.90
CA GLU A 46 11.84 3.94 -11.23
C GLU A 46 12.08 3.63 -9.74
N TYR A 47 11.08 3.09 -9.05
CA TYR A 47 11.21 2.66 -7.66
C TYR A 47 12.25 1.53 -7.49
N LEU A 48 12.20 0.50 -8.33
CA LEU A 48 13.12 -0.62 -8.26
C LEU A 48 14.56 -0.18 -8.57
N ASP A 49 14.75 0.69 -9.58
CA ASP A 49 16.05 1.24 -9.95
C ASP A 49 16.64 2.12 -8.84
N TYR A 50 15.80 2.84 -8.10
CA TYR A 50 16.24 3.67 -6.97
C TYR A 50 16.78 2.84 -5.80
N GLY A 51 16.30 1.59 -5.63
CA GLY A 51 16.88 0.60 -4.71
C GLY A 51 16.71 0.86 -3.22
N LYS A 52 16.03 1.95 -2.83
CA LYS A 52 15.75 2.28 -1.42
C LYS A 52 14.49 1.52 -0.93
N PRO A 53 14.51 0.89 0.25
CA PRO A 53 13.32 0.20 0.78
C PRO A 53 12.12 1.14 0.89
N LEU A 54 10.93 0.65 0.56
CA LEU A 54 9.70 1.46 0.53
C LEU A 54 9.41 2.15 1.89
N LYS A 55 9.66 1.44 3.00
CA LYS A 55 9.50 1.99 4.36
C LYS A 55 10.45 3.15 4.68
N ASP A 56 11.56 3.25 3.95
CA ASP A 56 12.59 4.26 4.15
C ASP A 56 12.41 5.46 3.20
N LEU A 57 11.51 5.35 2.21
CA LEU A 57 11.14 6.47 1.34
C LEU A 57 10.42 7.58 2.11
N THR A 58 10.66 8.81 1.68
CA THR A 58 10.15 10.06 2.21
C THR A 58 9.52 10.88 1.11
N TYR A 59 8.80 11.93 1.47
CA TYR A 59 8.23 12.90 0.52
C TYR A 59 9.26 13.58 -0.39
N SER A 60 10.53 13.61 0.01
CA SER A 60 11.62 14.27 -0.73
C SER A 60 12.37 13.33 -1.67
N ASP A 61 12.11 12.02 -1.62
CA ASP A 61 12.77 11.07 -2.51
C ASP A 61 12.22 11.25 -3.94
N PRO A 62 13.06 11.07 -4.98
CA PRO A 62 12.72 11.41 -6.36
C PRO A 62 11.83 10.36 -7.04
N VAL A 63 11.06 9.59 -6.28
CA VAL A 63 10.21 8.49 -6.77
C VAL A 63 8.76 8.71 -6.34
N GLN A 64 7.81 8.21 -7.12
CA GLN A 64 6.37 8.31 -6.83
C GLN A 64 5.96 7.40 -5.66
N THR A 65 6.33 7.76 -4.43
CA THR A 65 6.15 6.91 -3.24
C THR A 65 4.68 6.59 -2.97
N TYR A 66 3.77 7.51 -3.30
CA TYR A 66 2.32 7.31 -3.18
C TYR A 66 1.83 6.18 -4.08
N ASP A 67 2.33 6.09 -5.31
CA ASP A 67 1.93 5.07 -6.27
C ASP A 67 2.38 3.68 -5.81
N ILE A 68 3.62 3.57 -5.31
CA ILE A 68 4.15 2.31 -4.79
C ILE A 68 3.42 1.91 -3.51
N GLY A 69 3.16 2.86 -2.61
CA GLY A 69 2.33 2.62 -1.43
C GLY A 69 0.91 2.17 -1.79
N THR A 70 0.31 2.73 -2.84
CA THR A 70 -1.01 2.32 -3.34
C THR A 70 -0.99 0.86 -3.78
N TRP A 71 0.03 0.45 -4.54
CA TRP A 71 0.20 -0.94 -4.99
C TRP A 71 0.49 -1.90 -3.83
N LEU A 72 1.26 -1.49 -2.82
CA LEU A 72 1.46 -2.28 -1.61
C LEU A 72 0.13 -2.53 -0.90
N VAL A 73 -0.71 -1.51 -0.74
CA VAL A 73 -2.02 -1.68 -0.09
C VAL A 73 -2.95 -2.55 -0.92
N ALA A 74 -2.94 -2.40 -2.25
CA ALA A 74 -3.67 -3.30 -3.13
C ALA A 74 -3.26 -4.77 -2.91
N TYR A 75 -1.95 -5.03 -2.79
CA TYR A 75 -1.40 -6.36 -2.49
C TYR A 75 -1.81 -6.88 -1.10
N ILE A 76 -1.82 -6.02 -0.08
CA ILE A 76 -2.30 -6.40 1.26
C ILE A 76 -3.79 -6.78 1.20
N VAL A 77 -4.61 -5.95 0.54
CA VAL A 77 -6.05 -6.17 0.40
C VAL A 77 -6.36 -7.44 -0.39
N ASP A 78 -5.59 -7.75 -1.43
CA ASP A 78 -5.70 -9.02 -2.16
C ASP A 78 -5.42 -10.23 -1.26
N LYS A 79 -4.39 -10.13 -0.39
CA LYS A 79 -4.01 -11.20 0.54
C LYS A 79 -5.00 -11.43 1.68
N VAL A 80 -5.51 -10.36 2.28
CA VAL A 80 -6.23 -10.44 3.58
C VAL A 80 -7.66 -9.94 3.54
N GLY A 81 -8.09 -9.37 2.42
CA GLY A 81 -9.39 -8.76 2.24
C GLY A 81 -9.47 -7.31 2.73
N GLU A 82 -10.39 -6.56 2.10
CA GLU A 82 -10.63 -5.14 2.39
C GLU A 82 -11.05 -4.90 3.85
N GLU A 83 -11.93 -5.74 4.41
CA GLU A 83 -12.42 -5.58 5.79
C GLU A 83 -11.28 -5.73 6.81
N THR A 84 -10.36 -6.67 6.57
CA THR A 84 -9.19 -6.87 7.44
C THR A 84 -8.28 -5.65 7.44
N PHE A 85 -7.98 -5.11 6.25
CA PHE A 85 -7.16 -3.91 6.10
C PHE A 85 -7.85 -2.67 6.70
N ARG A 86 -9.11 -2.41 6.32
CA ARG A 86 -9.81 -1.15 6.58
C ARG A 86 -10.41 -1.07 7.99
N VAL A 87 -10.79 -2.20 8.59
CA VAL A 87 -11.53 -2.24 9.85
C VAL A 87 -10.77 -3.00 10.93
N ASN A 88 -10.45 -4.28 10.70
CA ASN A 88 -9.90 -5.13 11.77
C ASN A 88 -8.53 -4.65 12.24
N PHE A 89 -7.64 -4.28 11.32
CA PHE A 89 -6.33 -3.72 11.63
C PHE A 89 -6.42 -2.45 12.50
N TYR A 90 -7.24 -1.49 12.10
CA TYR A 90 -7.36 -0.22 12.81
C TYR A 90 -8.05 -0.36 14.18
N LYS A 91 -8.96 -1.33 14.32
CA LYS A 91 -9.66 -1.59 15.59
C LYS A 91 -8.70 -2.00 16.71
N ASP A 92 -7.66 -2.76 16.39
CA ASP A 92 -6.69 -3.23 17.38
C ASP A 92 -5.50 -2.28 17.58
N LEU A 93 -5.42 -1.23 16.76
CA LEU A 93 -4.26 -0.35 16.69
C LEU A 93 -3.97 0.38 18.00
N ASP A 94 -5.00 0.85 18.69
CA ASP A 94 -4.87 1.55 19.98
C ASP A 94 -4.35 0.63 21.09
N GLY A 95 -4.70 -0.67 21.03
CA GLY A 95 -4.34 -1.64 22.06
C GLY A 95 -3.01 -2.34 21.82
N LEU A 96 -2.68 -2.64 20.56
CA LEU A 96 -1.48 -3.42 20.20
C LEU A 96 -0.36 -2.55 19.63
N GLY A 97 -0.66 -1.32 19.19
CA GLY A 97 0.25 -0.53 18.39
C GLY A 97 0.40 -1.07 16.96
N PHE A 98 1.19 -0.36 16.15
CA PHE A 98 1.27 -0.60 14.71
C PHE A 98 1.78 -1.99 14.35
N GLU A 99 2.97 -2.35 14.80
CA GLU A 99 3.65 -3.57 14.32
C GLU A 99 2.94 -4.85 14.77
N GLU A 100 2.45 -4.88 16.01
CA GLU A 100 1.73 -6.05 16.52
C GLU A 100 0.32 -6.17 15.90
N SER A 101 -0.37 -5.05 15.64
CA SER A 101 -1.60 -5.08 14.83
C SER A 101 -1.32 -5.55 13.40
N PHE A 102 -0.23 -5.07 12.80
CA PHE A 102 0.16 -5.41 11.43
C PHE A 102 0.42 -6.92 11.33
N LYS A 103 1.22 -7.49 12.23
CA LYS A 103 1.46 -8.94 12.29
C LYS A 103 0.17 -9.73 12.51
N LYS A 104 -0.68 -9.30 13.45
CA LYS A 104 -1.94 -9.98 13.78
C LYS A 104 -2.86 -10.10 12.57
N HIS A 105 -2.99 -9.05 11.77
CA HIS A 105 -3.97 -8.97 10.69
C HIS A 105 -3.40 -9.31 9.31
N PHE A 106 -2.10 -9.08 9.09
CA PHE A 106 -1.45 -9.32 7.80
C PHE A 106 -0.53 -10.55 7.79
N GLY A 107 -0.44 -11.26 8.93
CA GLY A 107 0.22 -12.56 9.05
C GLY A 107 1.75 -12.51 9.17
N MET A 108 2.36 -11.33 9.00
CA MET A 108 3.80 -11.12 9.09
C MET A 108 4.12 -9.67 9.46
N GLY A 109 5.37 -9.39 9.83
CA GLY A 109 5.81 -8.03 10.14
C GLY A 109 5.87 -7.11 8.92
N SER A 110 5.84 -5.80 9.12
CA SER A 110 5.80 -4.83 8.02
C SER A 110 7.02 -4.94 7.10
N ASP A 111 8.19 -5.16 7.68
CA ASP A 111 9.44 -5.32 6.94
C ASP A 111 9.43 -6.55 6.03
N GLN A 112 8.90 -7.66 6.56
CA GLN A 112 8.79 -8.90 5.81
C GLN A 112 7.80 -8.75 4.65
N LEU A 113 6.65 -8.13 4.91
CA LEU A 113 5.62 -7.91 3.88
C LEU A 113 6.14 -7.00 2.76
N ILE A 114 6.82 -5.90 3.11
CA ILE A 114 7.42 -5.00 2.13
C ILE A 114 8.49 -5.73 1.31
N SER A 115 9.34 -6.53 1.95
CA SER A 115 10.35 -7.31 1.23
C SER A 115 9.70 -8.32 0.27
N GLU A 116 8.64 -9.02 0.69
CA GLU A 116 7.92 -9.96 -0.17
C GLU A 116 7.27 -9.25 -1.37
N PHE A 117 6.63 -8.10 -1.12
CA PHE A 117 6.04 -7.26 -2.16
C PHE A 117 7.07 -6.77 -3.17
N THR A 118 8.17 -6.16 -2.71
CA THR A 118 9.23 -5.64 -3.60
C THR A 118 9.87 -6.76 -4.41
N ASN A 119 10.12 -7.92 -3.81
CA ASN A 119 10.63 -9.10 -4.53
C ASN A 119 9.63 -9.60 -5.59
N GLY A 120 8.32 -9.54 -5.30
CA GLY A 120 7.28 -9.86 -6.28
C GLY A 120 7.32 -8.93 -7.49
N LEU A 121 7.52 -7.63 -7.27
CA LEU A 121 7.63 -6.64 -8.35
C LEU A 121 8.85 -6.87 -9.25
N SER A 122 9.99 -7.27 -8.70
CA SER A 122 11.21 -7.55 -9.47
C SER A 122 11.14 -8.77 -10.38
N ASN A 123 10.10 -9.60 -10.23
CA ASN A 123 9.91 -10.83 -11.02
C ASN A 123 8.79 -10.70 -12.09
N LEU A 124 8.26 -9.49 -12.29
CA LEU A 124 7.31 -9.16 -13.37
C LEU A 124 8.04 -8.86 -14.68
#